data_AF-A0A2T4J8S0-F1
#
_entry.id   AF-A0A2T4J8S0-F1
#
_cell.length_a   1.000
_cell.length_b   1.000
_cell.length_c   1.000
_cell.angle_alpha   90.00
_cell.angle_beta   90.00
_cell.angle_gamma   90.00
#
_symmetry.space_group_name_H-M   'P 1'
#
loop_
_entity.id
_entity.type
_entity.pdbx_description
1 polymer ?
#
loop_
_entity_poly.entity_id
_entity_poly.type
_entity_poly.pdbx_seq_one_letter_code
_entity_poly.pdbx_strand_id
1 'polypeptide(L)'
;MADDLPDYYFRLRDNGAAVYKVDTENRQRRIELIEIAMVNVRNGNVKPHGETKLNGTDIRAIQDWLGKRRILIEAREVDDVLRTGDRLNEAAQWAQSKATPEQLDEVTETLLLAMHDLRSVLVRKKAERLTKAPAGR
;
A
#
# COMPACT_ATOMS: atom_id res chain seq x y z
N MET A 1 -30.46 5.53 -6.07
CA MET A 1 -29.07 6.05 -6.07
C MET A 1 -28.62 6.47 -4.68
N ALA A 2 -29.48 7.03 -3.81
CA ALA A 2 -29.13 7.33 -2.42
C ALA A 2 -29.15 6.09 -1.48
N ASP A 3 -29.98 5.08 -1.77
CA ASP A 3 -30.21 3.91 -0.89
C ASP A 3 -29.11 2.82 -0.89
N ASP A 4 -27.97 3.03 -1.54
CA ASP A 4 -26.88 2.01 -1.61
C ASP A 4 -25.50 2.59 -1.24
N LEU A 5 -25.50 3.66 -0.44
CA LEU A 5 -24.25 4.28 0.02
C LEU A 5 -23.76 3.58 1.30
N PRO A 6 -22.44 3.37 1.46
CA PRO A 6 -21.88 2.78 2.66
C PRO A 6 -22.00 3.73 3.85
N ASP A 7 -22.22 3.19 5.05
CA ASP A 7 -22.30 3.98 6.30
C ASP A 7 -21.03 4.79 6.61
N TYR A 8 -19.89 4.31 6.11
CA TYR A 8 -18.57 4.91 6.34
C TYR A 8 -17.79 5.08 5.04
N TYR A 9 -17.12 6.21 4.91
CA TYR A 9 -16.17 6.50 3.85
C TYR A 9 -14.77 6.75 4.41
N PHE A 10 -13.76 6.07 3.85
CA PHE A 10 -12.38 6.18 4.28
C PHE A 10 -11.55 6.87 3.21
N ARG A 11 -11.21 8.13 3.45
CA ARG A 11 -10.36 8.92 2.54
C ARG A 11 -8.90 8.65 2.82
N LEU A 12 -8.23 7.99 1.88
CA LEU A 12 -6.83 7.60 2.00
C LEU A 12 -5.90 8.80 2.19
N ARG A 13 -4.86 8.57 3.00
CA ARG A 13 -3.70 9.45 3.23
C ARG A 13 -2.44 8.59 3.26
N ASP A 14 -1.28 9.23 3.28
CA ASP A 14 0.04 8.56 3.21
C ASP A 14 0.20 7.40 4.21
N ASN A 15 -0.25 7.58 5.46
CA ASN A 15 -0.09 6.59 6.54
C ASN A 15 -1.42 6.09 7.12
N GLY A 16 -2.54 6.31 6.43
CA GLY A 16 -3.83 6.13 7.09
C GLY A 16 -5.04 6.54 6.26
N ALA A 17 -6.12 6.88 6.96
CA ALA A 17 -7.29 7.49 6.35
C ALA A 17 -7.96 8.46 7.32
N ALA A 18 -8.60 9.47 6.76
CA ALA A 18 -9.67 10.19 7.46
C ALA A 18 -10.97 9.40 7.30
N VAL A 19 -11.69 9.21 8.39
CA VAL A 19 -12.91 8.41 8.49
C VAL A 19 -14.09 9.35 8.55
N TYR A 20 -15.02 9.16 7.63
CA TYR A 20 -16.26 9.92 7.54
C TYR A 20 -17.44 8.98 7.79
N LYS A 21 -18.40 9.43 8.59
CA LYS A 21 -19.74 8.88 8.57
C LYS A 21 -20.50 9.51 7.42
N VAL A 22 -21.18 8.68 6.63
CA VAL A 22 -21.97 9.14 5.49
C VAL A 22 -23.39 9.40 5.98
N ASP A 23 -23.85 10.63 5.87
CA ASP A 23 -25.23 11.03 6.19
C ASP A 23 -25.98 11.32 4.88
N THR A 24 -27.12 10.65 4.71
CA THR A 24 -27.97 10.76 3.52
C THR A 24 -29.40 11.20 3.86
N GLU A 25 -29.72 11.37 5.15
CA GLU A 25 -31.08 11.64 5.64
C GLU A 25 -31.41 13.15 5.76
N ASN A 26 -30.59 14.03 5.19
CA ASN A 26 -30.93 15.45 5.15
C ASN A 26 -32.13 15.72 4.22
N ARG A 27 -32.94 16.74 4.56
CA ARG A 27 -34.14 17.14 3.79
C ARG A 27 -33.88 17.41 2.30
N GLN A 28 -32.62 17.54 1.88
CA GLN A 28 -32.19 17.88 0.52
C GLN A 28 -31.67 16.68 -0.29
N ARG A 29 -31.65 15.46 0.26
CA ARG A 29 -31.03 14.25 -0.36
C ARG A 29 -29.57 14.47 -0.79
N ARG A 30 -28.82 15.29 -0.05
CA ARG A 30 -27.39 15.53 -0.29
C ARG A 30 -26.57 14.59 0.58
N ILE A 31 -25.49 14.04 0.01
CA ILE A 31 -24.53 13.24 0.75
C ILE A 31 -23.68 14.20 1.60
N GLU A 32 -23.75 14.03 2.92
CA GLU A 32 -22.87 14.72 3.87
C GLU A 32 -21.83 13.75 4.41
N LEU A 33 -20.59 14.22 4.53
CA LEU A 33 -19.48 13.45 5.07
C LEU A 33 -19.04 14.08 6.38
N ILE A 34 -19.40 13.46 7.49
CA ILE A 34 -19.07 13.94 8.82
C ILE A 34 -17.77 13.27 9.25
N GLU A 35 -16.69 14.03 9.36
CA GLU A 35 -15.41 13.48 9.83
C GLU A 35 -15.53 13.06 11.29
N ILE A 36 -15.27 11.78 11.57
CA ILE A 36 -15.39 11.22 12.93
C ILE A 36 -14.02 10.85 13.52
N ALA A 37 -13.04 10.52 12.69
CA ALA A 37 -11.72 10.09 13.15
C ALA A 37 -10.66 10.16 12.06
N MET A 38 -9.41 10.03 12.51
CA MET A 38 -8.25 9.71 11.68
C MET A 38 -7.67 8.39 12.16
N VAL A 39 -7.43 7.47 11.23
CA VAL A 39 -6.85 6.16 11.52
C VAL A 39 -5.48 6.03 10.86
N ASN A 40 -4.50 5.48 11.60
CA ASN A 40 -3.18 5.14 11.09
C ASN A 40 -3.13 3.65 10.72
N VAL A 41 -2.79 3.33 9.47
CA VAL A 41 -2.76 1.95 8.97
C VAL A 41 -1.59 1.14 9.54
N ARG A 42 -0.44 1.78 9.81
CA ARG A 42 0.76 1.11 10.32
C ARG A 42 0.56 0.56 11.73
N ASN A 43 0.15 1.42 12.67
CA ASN A 43 -0.01 1.02 14.07
C ASN A 43 -1.46 0.79 14.51
N GLY A 44 -2.45 1.12 13.69
CA GLY A 44 -3.87 0.98 14.01
C GLY A 44 -4.42 2.07 14.95
N ASN A 45 -3.62 3.10 15.27
CA ASN A 45 -4.05 4.17 16.17
C ASN A 45 -5.22 4.96 15.55
N VAL A 46 -6.27 5.18 16.32
CA VAL A 46 -7.46 5.93 15.92
C VAL A 46 -7.55 7.19 16.78
N LYS A 47 -7.53 8.36 16.12
CA LYS A 47 -7.68 9.67 16.75
C LYS A 47 -9.07 10.22 16.39
N PRO A 48 -10.00 10.37 17.34
CA PRO A 48 -11.29 11.00 17.07
C PRO A 48 -11.13 12.44 16.56
N HIS A 49 -12.07 12.89 15.73
CA HIS A 49 -12.09 14.25 15.20
C HIS A 49 -12.82 15.19 16.17
N GLY A 50 -12.13 16.22 16.67
CA GLY A 50 -12.70 17.17 17.63
C GLY A 50 -13.18 16.48 18.92
N GLU A 51 -14.41 16.77 19.34
CA GLU A 51 -15.05 16.17 20.52
C GLU A 51 -15.86 14.89 20.20
N THR A 52 -15.74 14.35 18.99
CA THR A 52 -16.50 13.18 18.56
C THR A 52 -16.19 11.97 19.43
N LYS A 53 -17.23 11.36 20.02
CA LYS A 53 -17.12 10.08 20.73
C LYS A 53 -17.47 8.94 19.79
N LEU A 54 -16.47 8.13 19.45
CA LEU A 54 -16.66 6.93 18.64
C LEU A 54 -17.44 5.88 19.43
N ASN A 55 -18.49 5.35 18.82
CA ASN A 55 -19.27 4.24 19.36
C ASN A 55 -18.70 2.88 18.91
N GLY A 56 -19.29 1.78 19.40
CA GLY A 56 -18.83 0.43 19.06
C GLY A 56 -18.91 0.10 17.56
N THR A 57 -19.91 0.64 16.85
CA THR A 57 -20.08 0.47 15.40
C THR A 57 -18.98 1.21 14.64
N ASP A 58 -18.66 2.44 15.04
CA ASP A 58 -17.57 3.23 14.43
C ASP A 58 -16.24 2.50 14.59
N ILE A 59 -15.95 2.00 15.80
CA ILE A 59 -14.72 1.28 16.08
C ILE A 59 -14.64 0.00 15.24
N ARG A 60 -15.72 -0.77 15.15
CA ARG A 60 -15.75 -2.01 14.35
C ARG A 60 -15.52 -1.73 12.88
N ALA A 61 -16.18 -0.72 12.30
CA ALA A 61 -16.00 -0.33 10.91
C ALA A 61 -14.54 0.07 10.62
N ILE A 62 -13.91 0.81 11.52
CA ILE A 62 -12.50 1.20 11.40
C ILE A 62 -11.57 -0.01 11.46
N GLN A 63 -11.81 -0.97 12.37
CA GLN A 63 -11.00 -2.18 12.48
C GLN A 63 -11.15 -3.10 11.26
N ASP A 64 -12.37 -3.29 10.76
CA ASP A 64 -12.64 -4.10 9.56
C ASP A 64 -11.96 -3.48 8.33
N TRP A 65 -12.04 -2.15 8.19
CA TRP A 65 -11.33 -1.42 7.14
C TRP A 65 -9.81 -1.56 7.26
N LEU A 66 -9.26 -1.41 8.47
CA LEU A 66 -7.83 -1.58 8.75
C LEU A 66 -7.32 -2.96 8.34
N GLY A 67 -8.05 -4.03 8.70
CA GLY A 67 -7.69 -5.40 8.35
C GLY A 67 -7.63 -5.61 6.83
N LYS A 68 -8.70 -5.22 6.12
CA LYS A 68 -8.75 -5.29 4.65
C LYS A 68 -7.65 -4.45 4.01
N ARG A 69 -7.37 -3.27 4.55
CA ARG A 69 -6.36 -2.35 4.02
C ARG A 69 -4.95 -2.90 4.15
N ARG A 70 -4.63 -3.55 5.28
CA ARG A 70 -3.31 -4.18 5.49
C ARG A 70 -3.06 -5.32 4.51
N ILE A 71 -4.03 -6.22 4.36
CA ILE A 71 -3.96 -7.33 3.39
C ILE A 71 -3.72 -6.79 1.97
N LEU A 72 -4.45 -5.73 1.58
CA LEU A 72 -4.27 -5.10 0.28
C LEU A 72 -2.88 -4.48 0.10
N ILE A 73 -2.34 -3.84 1.15
CA ILE A 73 -0.99 -3.25 1.09
C ILE A 73 0.06 -4.35 0.96
N GLU A 74 -0.04 -5.42 1.77
CA GLU A 74 0.89 -6.56 1.68
C GLU A 74 0.86 -7.22 0.29
N ALA A 75 -0.33 -7.39 -0.30
CA ALA A 75 -0.46 -7.91 -1.65
C ALA A 75 0.21 -6.99 -2.70
N ARG A 76 0.09 -5.66 -2.52
CA ARG A 76 0.72 -4.67 -3.41
C ARG A 76 2.22 -4.61 -3.25
N GLU A 77 2.75 -4.79 -2.04
CA GLU A 77 4.20 -4.80 -1.81
C GLU A 77 4.88 -5.92 -2.61
N VAL A 78 4.28 -7.12 -2.67
CA VAL A 78 4.81 -8.22 -3.50
C VAL A 78 4.70 -7.88 -4.98
N ASP A 79 3.57 -7.35 -5.42
CA ASP A 79 3.31 -6.97 -6.80
C ASP A 79 4.24 -5.84 -7.29
N ASP A 80 4.59 -4.88 -6.42
CA ASP A 80 5.56 -3.82 -6.72
C ASP A 80 6.99 -4.36 -6.89
N VAL A 81 7.37 -5.39 -6.13
CA VAL A 81 8.65 -6.10 -6.33
C VAL A 81 8.63 -6.87 -7.66
N LEU A 82 7.52 -7.50 -8.03
CA LEU A 82 7.39 -8.17 -9.33
C LEU A 82 7.49 -7.17 -10.48
N ARG A 83 6.81 -6.02 -10.39
CA ARG A 83 6.94 -4.91 -11.34
C ARG A 83 8.36 -4.40 -11.48
N THR A 84 9.18 -4.47 -10.43
CA THR A 84 10.60 -4.11 -10.53
C THR A 84 11.34 -5.01 -11.52
N GLY A 85 11.02 -6.31 -11.56
CA GLY A 85 11.55 -7.23 -12.58
C GLY A 85 11.15 -6.82 -14.00
N ASP A 86 9.90 -6.43 -14.21
CA ASP A 86 9.44 -5.92 -15.51
C ASP A 86 10.17 -4.64 -15.92
N ARG A 87 10.37 -3.71 -14.98
CA ARG A 87 11.14 -2.48 -15.23
C ARG A 87 12.59 -2.77 -15.61
N LEU A 88 13.24 -3.76 -14.99
CA LEU A 88 14.60 -4.17 -15.37
C LEU A 88 14.63 -4.74 -16.80
N ASN A 89 13.62 -5.53 -17.18
CA ASN A 89 13.50 -6.06 -18.54
C ASN A 89 13.26 -4.95 -19.57
N GLU A 90 12.36 -4.01 -19.27
CA GLU A 90 12.12 -2.81 -20.09
C GLU A 90 13.40 -1.98 -20.27
N ALA A 91 14.14 -1.75 -19.18
CA ALA A 91 15.40 -1.01 -19.19
C ALA A 91 16.47 -1.72 -20.03
N ALA A 92 16.59 -3.05 -19.90
CA ALA A 92 17.51 -3.84 -20.70
C ALA A 92 17.17 -3.73 -22.21
N GLN A 93 15.89 -3.86 -22.57
CA GLN A 93 15.46 -3.72 -23.96
C GLN A 93 15.71 -2.30 -24.50
N TRP A 94 15.44 -1.27 -23.70
CA TRP A 94 15.72 0.11 -24.07
C TRP A 94 17.22 0.35 -24.28
N ALA A 95 18.07 -0.13 -23.37
CA ALA A 95 19.53 -0.03 -23.47
C ALA A 95 20.06 -0.70 -24.75
N GLN A 96 19.49 -1.86 -25.11
CA GLN A 96 19.90 -2.62 -26.29
C GLN A 96 19.48 -1.95 -27.61
N SER A 97 18.30 -1.33 -27.66
CA SER A 97 17.65 -0.98 -28.94
C SER A 97 17.41 0.52 -29.16
N LYS A 98 17.55 1.37 -28.14
CA LYS A 98 17.15 2.78 -28.20
C LYS A 98 18.12 3.75 -27.54
N ALA A 99 18.85 3.34 -26.51
CA ALA A 99 19.67 4.26 -25.72
C ALA A 99 20.83 4.86 -26.52
N THR A 100 21.11 6.15 -26.32
CA THR A 100 22.33 6.78 -26.82
C THR A 100 23.51 6.53 -25.88
N PRO A 101 24.77 6.69 -26.33
CA PRO A 101 25.94 6.55 -25.47
C PRO A 101 25.87 7.44 -24.22
N GLU A 102 25.45 8.70 -24.36
CA GLU A 102 25.36 9.64 -23.24
C GLU A 102 24.30 9.23 -22.21
N GLN A 103 23.17 8.68 -22.69
CA GLN A 103 22.13 8.15 -21.81
C GLN A 103 22.61 6.90 -21.06
N LEU A 104 23.42 6.05 -21.70
CA LEU A 104 24.00 4.88 -21.06
C LEU A 104 24.99 5.28 -19.98
N ASP A 105 25.85 6.27 -20.24
CA ASP A 105 26.81 6.78 -19.25
C ASP A 105 26.10 7.33 -17.99
N GLU A 106 24.95 7.99 -18.16
CA GLU A 106 24.17 8.54 -17.05
C GLU A 106 23.60 7.46 -16.11
N VAL A 107 23.13 6.33 -16.65
CA VAL A 107 22.35 5.35 -15.86
C VAL A 107 23.14 4.11 -15.45
N THR A 108 24.23 3.77 -16.16
CA THR A 108 24.87 2.45 -16.06
C THR A 108 25.38 2.14 -14.66
N GLU A 109 26.17 3.02 -14.05
CA GLU A 109 26.77 2.76 -12.73
C GLU A 109 25.68 2.58 -11.65
N THR A 110 24.67 3.46 -11.66
CA THR A 110 23.56 3.42 -10.71
C THR A 110 22.77 2.12 -10.83
N LEU A 111 22.45 1.69 -12.06
CA LEU A 111 21.72 0.44 -12.30
C LEU A 111 22.55 -0.79 -11.89
N LEU A 112 23.85 -0.82 -12.23
CA LEU A 112 24.73 -1.94 -11.88
C LEU A 112 24.86 -2.12 -10.36
N LEU A 113 25.04 -1.02 -9.61
CA LEU A 113 25.12 -1.06 -8.15
C LEU A 113 23.79 -1.51 -7.51
N ALA A 114 22.66 -0.97 -7.97
CA ALA A 114 21.34 -1.34 -7.46
C ALA A 114 21.02 -2.83 -7.72
N MET A 115 21.31 -3.33 -8.93
CA MET A 115 21.14 -4.75 -9.26
C MET A 115 22.06 -5.65 -8.45
N HIS A 116 23.30 -5.23 -8.21
CA HIS A 116 24.26 -5.99 -7.40
C HIS A 116 23.80 -6.12 -5.94
N ASP A 117 23.37 -5.03 -5.31
CA ASP A 117 22.86 -5.05 -3.94
C ASP A 117 21.61 -5.94 -3.82
N LEU A 118 20.62 -5.74 -4.70
CA LEU A 118 19.40 -6.55 -4.73
C LEU A 118 19.73 -8.03 -4.88
N ARG A 119 20.61 -8.39 -5.82
CA ARG A 119 21.07 -9.77 -6.03
C ARG A 119 21.68 -10.34 -4.75
N SER A 120 22.58 -9.61 -4.11
CA SER A 120 23.27 -10.05 -2.89
C SER A 120 22.28 -10.32 -1.75
N VAL A 121 21.30 -9.45 -1.56
CA VAL A 121 20.22 -9.65 -0.56
C VAL A 121 19.37 -10.88 -0.89
N LEU A 122 18.93 -11.04 -2.13
CA LEU A 122 18.09 -12.18 -2.55
C LEU A 122 18.81 -13.52 -2.44
N VAL A 123 20.08 -13.59 -2.86
CA VAL A 123 20.90 -14.81 -2.74
C VAL A 123 21.06 -15.20 -1.27
N ARG A 124 21.39 -14.24 -0.38
CA ARG A 124 21.48 -14.49 1.07
C ARG A 124 20.16 -15.01 1.63
N LYS A 125 19.03 -14.37 1.31
CA LYS A 125 17.69 -14.81 1.78
C LYS A 125 17.29 -16.18 1.24
N LYS A 126 17.67 -16.53 0.01
CA LYS A 126 17.45 -17.86 -0.54
C LYS A 126 18.25 -18.92 0.22
N ALA A 127 19.51 -18.65 0.54
CA ALA A 127 20.35 -19.54 1.34
C ALA A 127 19.78 -19.76 2.76
N GLU A 128 19.35 -18.69 3.45
CA GLU A 128 18.71 -18.77 4.78
C GLU A 128 17.44 -19.65 4.80
N ARG A 129 16.69 -19.73 3.69
CA ARG A 129 15.49 -20.59 3.59
C ARG A 129 15.85 -22.06 3.43
N LEU A 130 16.93 -22.37 2.71
CA LEU A 130 17.41 -23.74 2.51
C LEU A 130 17.98 -24.35 3.80
N THR A 131 18.62 -23.54 4.65
CA THR A 131 19.17 -24.02 5.94
C THR A 131 18.12 -24.16 7.04
N LYS A 132 16.96 -23.51 6.90
CA LYS A 132 15.83 -23.58 7.85
C LYS A 132 14.78 -24.64 7.50
N ALA A 133 14.80 -25.22 6.30
CA ALA A 133 13.99 -26.38 6.01
C ALA A 133 14.47 -27.53 6.92
N PRO A 134 13.59 -28.19 7.71
CA PRO A 134 14.00 -29.34 8.49
C PRO A 134 14.60 -30.35 7.50
N ALA A 135 15.80 -30.84 7.80
CA ALA A 135 16.38 -31.97 7.09
C ALA A 135 15.29 -33.05 7.00
N GLY A 136 14.91 -33.39 5.77
CA GLY A 136 13.79 -34.28 5.49
C GLY A 136 13.88 -35.53 6.35
N ARG A 137 12.75 -35.88 6.97
CA ARG A 137 12.50 -37.21 7.52
C ARG A 137 12.44 -38.22 6.38
#